data_AF-A0A063BAB7-F1
#
_entry.id   AF-A0A063BAB7-F1
#
_cell.length_a   1.000
_cell.length_b   1.000
_cell.length_c   1.000
_cell.angle_alpha   90.00
_cell.angle_beta   90.00
_cell.angle_gamma   90.00
#
_symmetry.space_group_name_H-M   'P 1'
#
loop_
_entity.id
_entity.type
_entity.pdbx_description
1 polymer ?
#
loop_
_entity_poly.entity_id
_entity_poly.type
_entity_poly.pdbx_seq_one_letter_code
_entity_poly.pdbx_strand_id
1 'polypeptide(L)'
;MYKFDGKDGSKGDRDRLVPASAEMMVELGRYRRERGLPPLPSPHEDTPLVLPLGKSMKPLTRAALHTIVKGIFAGAAEKLRLRGDDYAARAAQLERASAHWMRDSAGSHMADGNVDLRLIRDNLGHASLTTTSLYQHADDDQRHRETEEKHRIDW
;
A
#
# COMPACT_ATOMS: atom_id res chain seq x y z
N MET A 1 -13.20 10.03 -10.57
CA MET A 1 -13.04 8.91 -9.61
C MET A 1 -13.20 7.62 -10.39
N TYR A 2 -12.11 6.89 -10.63
CA TYR A 2 -12.16 5.63 -11.37
C TYR A 2 -12.47 4.49 -10.39
N LYS A 3 -13.37 3.60 -10.80
CA LYS A 3 -13.91 2.50 -9.99
C LYS A 3 -13.45 1.19 -10.61
N PHE A 4 -12.82 0.33 -9.81
CA PHE A 4 -12.48 -1.04 -10.20
C PHE A 4 -13.30 -2.03 -9.39
N ASP A 5 -13.72 -3.09 -10.04
CA ASP A 5 -14.34 -4.24 -9.40
C ASP A 5 -13.25 -5.29 -9.11
N GLY A 6 -12.98 -5.52 -7.83
CA GLY A 6 -11.96 -6.46 -7.37
C GLY A 6 -12.61 -7.75 -6.87
N LYS A 7 -12.42 -8.86 -7.60
CA LYS A 7 -12.80 -10.20 -7.12
C LYS A 7 -11.68 -10.79 -6.26
N ASP A 8 -11.80 -10.64 -4.94
CA ASP A 8 -10.89 -11.28 -3.98
C ASP A 8 -11.29 -12.75 -3.75
N GLY A 9 -10.49 -13.66 -4.32
CA GLY A 9 -10.61 -15.10 -4.11
C GLY A 9 -10.18 -15.55 -2.70
N SER A 10 -10.96 -15.23 -1.67
CA SER A 10 -11.02 -16.00 -0.43
C SER A 10 -12.25 -15.60 0.40
N LYS A 11 -13.24 -16.51 0.47
CA LYS A 11 -14.33 -16.56 1.45
C LYS A 11 -15.07 -15.22 1.69
N GLY A 12 -15.89 -14.85 0.72
CA GLY A 12 -16.83 -13.73 0.82
C GLY A 12 -16.77 -12.88 -0.43
N ASP A 13 -17.43 -13.36 -1.49
CA ASP A 13 -17.60 -12.67 -2.77
C ASP A 13 -18.38 -11.37 -2.52
N ARG A 14 -17.65 -10.28 -2.28
CA ARG A 14 -18.22 -8.95 -2.11
C ARG A 14 -17.45 -8.04 -3.05
N ASP A 15 -18.11 -7.66 -4.13
CA ASP A 15 -17.64 -6.60 -5.03
C ASP A 15 -17.35 -5.35 -4.19
N ARG A 16 -16.12 -4.86 -4.30
CA ARG A 16 -15.67 -3.66 -3.57
C ARG A 16 -15.11 -2.66 -4.55
N LEU A 17 -15.57 -1.43 -4.40
CA LEU A 17 -15.04 -0.31 -5.12
C LEU A 17 -13.75 0.15 -4.45
N VAL A 18 -12.62 -0.03 -5.13
CA VAL A 18 -11.35 0.55 -4.72
C VAL A 18 -11.18 1.90 -5.43
N PRO A 19 -10.97 3.01 -4.70
CA PRO A 19 -10.69 4.28 -5.34
C PRO A 19 -9.30 4.27 -5.95
N ALA A 20 -9.23 4.53 -7.25
CA ALA A 20 -7.98 4.75 -7.95
C ALA A 20 -7.74 6.26 -8.15
N SER A 21 -6.61 6.74 -7.62
CA SER A 21 -6.15 8.12 -7.82
C SER A 21 -5.74 8.35 -9.29
N ALA A 22 -5.69 9.60 -9.72
CA ALA A 22 -5.23 9.92 -11.08
C ALA A 22 -3.80 9.41 -11.33
N GLU A 23 -2.92 9.55 -10.34
CA GLU A 23 -1.54 9.03 -10.40
C GLU A 23 -1.51 7.50 -10.55
N MET A 24 -2.32 6.77 -9.77
CA MET A 24 -2.44 5.32 -9.90
C MET A 24 -2.90 4.93 -11.32
N MET A 25 -3.83 5.67 -11.91
CA MET A 25 -4.30 5.42 -13.26
C MET A 25 -3.23 5.69 -14.32
N VAL A 26 -2.39 6.71 -14.13
CA VAL A 26 -1.24 7.00 -15.00
C VAL A 26 -0.24 5.84 -14.95
N GLU A 27 0.11 5.36 -13.75
CA GLU A 27 1.05 4.25 -13.58
C GLU A 27 0.49 2.92 -14.10
N LEU A 28 -0.79 2.65 -13.87
CA LEU A 28 -1.47 1.49 -14.46
C LEU A 28 -1.41 1.53 -16.00
N GLY A 29 -1.67 2.69 -16.59
CA GLY A 29 -1.60 2.86 -18.04
C GLY A 29 -0.20 2.69 -18.59
N ARG A 30 0.83 3.16 -17.86
CA ARG A 30 2.22 2.93 -18.22
C ARG A 30 2.57 1.43 -18.18
N TYR A 31 2.25 0.76 -17.08
CA TYR A 31 2.44 -0.67 -16.91
C TYR A 31 1.78 -1.46 -18.06
N ARG A 32 0.52 -1.16 -18.37
CA ARG A 32 -0.23 -1.84 -19.43
C ARG A 32 0.41 -1.64 -20.81
N ARG A 33 0.89 -0.44 -21.13
CA ARG A 33 1.62 -0.19 -22.39
C ARG A 33 2.93 -0.97 -22.47
N GLU A 34 3.69 -1.09 -21.39
CA GLU A 34 4.90 -1.92 -21.33
C GLU A 34 4.57 -3.42 -21.54
N ARG A 35 3.33 -3.83 -21.26
CA ARG A 35 2.79 -5.17 -21.54
C ARG A 35 2.15 -5.31 -22.93
N GLY A 36 2.16 -4.25 -23.76
CA GLY A 36 1.51 -4.25 -25.07
C GLY A 36 -0.02 -4.20 -25.01
N LEU A 37 -0.59 -3.78 -23.88
CA LEU A 37 -2.03 -3.67 -23.65
C LEU A 37 -2.51 -2.21 -23.79
N PRO A 38 -3.81 -1.98 -24.07
CA PRO A 38 -4.43 -0.65 -23.99
C PRO A 38 -4.23 -0.04 -22.60
N PRO A 39 -4.07 1.29 -22.48
CA PRO A 39 -3.72 1.94 -21.21
C PRO A 39 -4.79 1.79 -20.12
N LEU A 40 -6.05 1.57 -20.49
CA LEU A 40 -7.14 1.29 -19.56
C LEU A 40 -7.70 -0.10 -19.84
N PRO A 41 -8.13 -0.85 -18.82
CA PRO A 41 -8.83 -2.10 -19.01
C PRO A 41 -10.22 -1.87 -19.58
N SER A 42 -10.68 -2.82 -20.41
CA SER A 42 -12.07 -2.88 -20.86
C SER A 42 -12.95 -3.52 -19.77
N PRO A 43 -14.23 -3.12 -19.62
CA PRO A 43 -15.15 -3.73 -18.66
C PRO A 43 -15.32 -5.26 -18.79
N HIS A 44 -14.99 -5.83 -19.96
CA HIS A 44 -15.14 -7.26 -20.25
C HIS A 44 -13.79 -7.94 -20.59
N GLU A 45 -12.69 -7.38 -20.10
CA GLU A 45 -11.35 -7.94 -20.29
C GLU A 45 -11.04 -9.02 -19.23
N ASP A 46 -10.66 -10.21 -19.67
CA ASP A 46 -10.26 -11.32 -18.78
C ASP A 46 -8.77 -11.29 -18.38
N THR A 47 -8.03 -10.29 -18.85
CA THR A 47 -6.60 -10.16 -18.56
C THR A 47 -6.40 -9.74 -17.10
N PRO A 48 -5.60 -10.49 -16.31
CA PRO A 48 -5.33 -10.12 -14.93
C PRO A 48 -4.66 -8.75 -14.83
N LEU A 49 -5.02 -7.98 -13.80
CA LEU A 49 -4.45 -6.65 -13.56
C LEU A 49 -2.94 -6.67 -13.34
N VAL A 50 -2.42 -7.74 -12.73
CA VAL A 50 -1.00 -7.93 -12.47
C VAL A 50 -0.54 -9.25 -13.05
N LEU A 51 0.38 -9.16 -14.00
CA LEU A 51 0.98 -10.27 -14.72
C LEU A 51 2.37 -10.62 -14.17
N PRO A 52 2.78 -11.90 -14.22
CA PRO A 52 4.14 -12.31 -13.91
C PRO A 52 5.20 -11.63 -14.76
N LEU A 53 6.40 -11.56 -14.19
CA LEU A 53 7.60 -11.16 -14.93
C LEU A 53 7.80 -12.14 -16.11
N GLY A 54 8.15 -11.61 -17.28
CA GLY A 54 8.25 -12.37 -18.52
C GLY A 54 6.96 -12.40 -19.33
N LYS A 55 6.79 -13.39 -20.22
CA LYS A 55 5.73 -13.40 -21.23
C LYS A 55 4.42 -14.09 -20.80
N SER A 56 4.33 -14.56 -19.55
CA SER A 56 3.12 -15.25 -19.07
C SER A 56 1.94 -14.27 -18.95
N MET A 57 0.77 -14.71 -19.40
CA MET A 57 -0.51 -14.01 -19.24
C MET A 57 -1.39 -14.62 -18.14
N LYS A 58 -0.86 -15.60 -17.39
CA LYS A 58 -1.57 -16.19 -16.24
C LYS A 58 -1.57 -15.22 -15.05
N PRO A 59 -2.54 -15.29 -14.14
CA PRO A 59 -2.53 -14.49 -12.92
C PRO A 59 -1.24 -14.67 -12.12
N LEU A 60 -0.71 -13.56 -11.59
CA LEU A 60 0.40 -13.61 -10.65
C LEU A 60 -0.06 -14.26 -9.34
N THR A 61 0.69 -15.25 -8.85
CA THR A 61 0.38 -15.88 -7.57
C THR A 61 0.69 -14.92 -6.42
N ARG A 62 -0.06 -15.04 -5.31
CA ARG A 62 0.19 -14.28 -4.08
C ARG A 62 1.64 -14.42 -3.59
N ALA A 63 2.19 -15.63 -3.64
CA ALA A 63 3.57 -15.89 -3.23
C ALA A 63 4.58 -15.17 -4.11
N ALA A 64 4.39 -15.18 -5.44
CA ALA A 64 5.26 -14.47 -6.37
C ALA A 64 5.16 -12.95 -6.19
N LEU A 65 3.96 -12.41 -6.00
CA LEU A 65 3.77 -10.99 -5.68
C LEU A 65 4.50 -10.61 -4.38
N HIS A 66 4.37 -11.42 -3.34
CA HIS A 66 5.07 -11.21 -2.08
C HIS A 66 6.60 -11.17 -2.29
N THR A 67 7.15 -12.14 -3.04
CA THR A 67 8.58 -12.17 -3.34
C THR A 67 9.05 -10.94 -4.12
N ILE A 68 8.28 -10.49 -5.13
CA ILE A 68 8.60 -9.28 -5.90
C ILE A 68 8.64 -8.05 -4.98
N VAL A 69 7.61 -7.87 -4.14
CA VAL A 69 7.54 -6.76 -3.18
C VAL A 69 8.72 -6.79 -2.21
N LYS A 70 9.05 -7.96 -1.64
CA LYS A 70 10.22 -8.12 -0.77
C LYS A 70 11.52 -7.77 -1.49
N GLY A 71 11.68 -8.20 -2.74
CA GLY A 71 12.86 -7.89 -3.56
C GLY A 71 13.04 -6.40 -3.82
N ILE A 72 11.95 -5.68 -4.13
CA ILE A 72 11.97 -4.22 -4.32
C ILE A 72 12.45 -3.52 -3.05
N PHE A 73 11.89 -3.88 -1.89
CA PHE A 73 12.27 -3.27 -0.62
C PHE A 73 13.71 -3.60 -0.19
N ALA A 74 14.16 -4.84 -0.40
CA ALA A 74 15.55 -5.23 -0.15
C ALA A 74 16.51 -4.42 -1.04
N GLY A 75 16.21 -4.29 -2.34
CA GLY A 75 17.02 -3.47 -3.25
C GLY A 75 17.03 -1.98 -2.89
N ALA A 76 15.90 -1.45 -2.40
CA ALA A 76 15.83 -0.07 -1.90
C ALA A 76 16.65 0.12 -0.63
N ALA A 77 16.59 -0.83 0.31
CA ALA A 77 17.39 -0.82 1.54
C ALA A 77 18.89 -0.84 1.22
N GLU A 78 19.30 -1.69 0.28
CA GLU A 78 20.70 -1.76 -0.15
C GLU A 78 21.19 -0.45 -0.75
N LYS A 79 20.43 0.11 -1.70
CA LYS A 79 20.74 1.44 -2.28
C LYS A 79 20.80 2.54 -1.23
N LEU A 80 20.03 2.41 -0.16
CA LEU A 80 19.98 3.37 0.94
C LEU A 80 21.22 3.25 1.84
N ARG A 81 21.69 2.03 2.13
CA ARG A 81 22.96 1.80 2.85
C ARG A 81 24.17 2.38 2.14
N LEU A 82 24.19 2.29 0.81
CA LEU A 82 25.27 2.87 0.00
C LEU A 82 25.40 4.40 0.14
N ARG A 83 24.40 5.08 0.75
CA ARG A 83 24.45 6.53 1.01
C ARG A 83 25.18 6.90 2.30
N GLY A 84 25.54 5.93 3.12
CA GLY A 84 26.27 6.14 4.38
C GLY A 84 25.53 5.62 5.62
N ASP A 85 26.25 5.57 6.73
CA ASP A 85 25.80 4.93 7.98
C ASP A 85 24.59 5.63 8.63
N ASP A 86 24.40 6.93 8.39
CA ASP A 86 23.23 7.69 8.86
C ASP A 86 21.90 7.10 8.37
N TYR A 87 21.94 6.32 7.29
CA TYR A 87 20.76 5.69 6.72
C TYR A 87 20.54 4.23 7.16
N ALA A 88 21.44 3.66 7.97
CA ALA A 88 21.39 2.25 8.36
C ALA A 88 20.06 1.85 9.04
N ALA A 89 19.55 2.70 9.94
CA ALA A 89 18.28 2.45 10.62
C ALA A 89 17.09 2.44 9.63
N ARG A 90 17.06 3.38 8.69
CA ARG A 90 16.01 3.46 7.65
C ARG A 90 16.11 2.29 6.68
N ALA A 91 17.31 1.87 6.31
CA ALA A 91 17.51 0.68 5.48
C ALA A 91 16.98 -0.59 6.17
N ALA A 92 17.28 -0.77 7.46
CA ALA A 92 16.77 -1.90 8.23
C ALA A 92 15.23 -1.90 8.33
N GLN A 93 14.60 -0.72 8.39
CA GLN A 93 13.15 -0.61 8.34
C GLN A 93 12.59 -1.06 6.98
N LEU A 94 13.19 -0.61 5.87
CA LEU A 94 12.78 -1.03 4.52
C LEU A 94 12.92 -2.55 4.33
N GLU A 95 13.95 -3.20 4.87
CA GLU A 95 14.08 -4.65 4.76
C GLU A 95 12.94 -5.44 5.40
N ARG A 96 12.30 -4.88 6.43
CA ARG A 96 11.16 -5.50 7.11
C ARG A 96 9.84 -5.24 6.38
N ALA A 97 9.81 -4.28 5.45
CA ALA A 97 8.61 -3.91 4.71
C ALA A 97 8.04 -5.10 3.90
N SER A 98 6.72 -5.08 3.74
CA SER A 98 5.90 -6.09 3.08
C SER A 98 4.63 -5.45 2.51
N ALA A 99 3.80 -6.22 1.80
CA ALA A 99 2.51 -5.74 1.30
C ALA A 99 1.57 -5.28 2.43
N HIS A 100 1.59 -5.96 3.58
CA HIS A 100 0.81 -5.56 4.75
C HIS A 100 1.35 -4.25 5.34
N TRP A 101 2.67 -4.13 5.48
CA TRP A 101 3.31 -2.90 5.95
C TRP A 101 3.00 -1.68 5.05
N MET A 102 2.94 -1.86 3.72
CA MET A 102 2.52 -0.79 2.80
C MET A 102 1.07 -0.36 3.05
N ARG A 103 0.19 -1.34 3.27
CA ARG A 103 -1.22 -1.09 3.58
C ARG A 103 -1.37 -0.34 4.90
N ASP A 104 -0.63 -0.74 5.93
CA ASP A 104 -0.65 -0.07 7.23
C ASP A 104 -0.10 1.36 7.12
N SER A 105 1.01 1.54 6.41
CA SER A 105 1.60 2.87 6.18
C SER A 105 0.64 3.79 5.43
N ALA A 106 -0.10 3.28 4.44
CA ALA A 106 -1.13 4.05 3.74
C ALA A 106 -2.33 4.40 4.65
N GLY A 107 -2.74 3.47 5.51
CA GLY A 107 -3.77 3.68 6.52
C GLY A 107 -3.40 4.78 7.51
N SER A 108 -2.21 4.69 8.11
CA SER A 108 -1.64 5.72 8.99
C SER A 108 -1.54 7.06 8.28
N HIS A 109 -0.95 7.12 7.08
CA HIS A 109 -0.82 8.40 6.36
C HIS A 109 -2.18 9.06 6.07
N MET A 110 -3.20 8.28 5.72
CA MET A 110 -4.55 8.84 5.54
C MET A 110 -5.13 9.35 6.86
N ALA A 111 -4.88 8.67 7.98
CA ALA A 111 -5.33 9.11 9.30
C ALA A 111 -4.65 10.41 9.73
N ASP A 112 -3.33 10.50 9.57
CA ASP A 112 -2.52 11.71 9.85
C ASP A 112 -2.97 12.91 8.99
N GLY A 113 -3.51 12.62 7.79
CA GLY A 113 -4.12 13.62 6.90
C GLY A 113 -5.57 13.99 7.23
N ASN A 114 -6.10 13.57 8.39
CA ASN A 114 -7.47 13.77 8.85
C ASN A 114 -8.55 13.26 7.86
N VAL A 115 -8.27 12.19 7.10
CA VAL A 115 -9.29 11.53 6.28
C VAL A 115 -10.27 10.77 7.19
N ASP A 116 -11.57 10.88 6.93
CA ASP A 116 -12.60 10.16 7.70
C ASP A 116 -12.31 8.66 7.74
N LEU A 117 -12.31 8.06 8.93
CA LEU A 117 -12.07 6.62 9.15
C LEU A 117 -12.97 5.71 8.32
N ARG A 118 -14.19 6.14 7.99
CA ARG A 118 -15.10 5.38 7.13
C ARG A 118 -14.52 5.28 5.71
N LEU A 119 -13.95 6.38 5.20
CA LEU A 119 -13.27 6.39 3.91
C LEU A 119 -11.98 5.58 3.96
N ILE A 120 -11.19 5.67 5.04
CA ILE A 120 -9.98 4.84 5.21
C ILE A 120 -10.35 3.35 5.23
N ARG A 121 -11.37 2.97 6.00
CA ARG A 121 -11.89 1.60 6.06
C ARG A 121 -12.29 1.11 4.67
N ASP A 122 -13.04 1.93 3.91
CA ASP A 122 -13.55 1.57 2.59
C ASP A 122 -12.42 1.46 1.57
N ASN A 123 -11.46 2.41 1.58
CA ASN A 123 -10.28 2.41 0.72
C ASN A 123 -9.40 1.19 0.96
N LEU A 124 -9.24 0.79 2.22
CA LEU A 124 -8.49 -0.41 2.57
C LEU A 124 -9.35 -1.67 2.32
N GLY A 125 -10.67 -1.59 2.40
CA GLY A 125 -11.54 -2.77 2.31
C GLY A 125 -11.60 -3.56 3.63
N HIS A 126 -11.41 -2.91 4.78
CA HIS A 126 -11.63 -3.56 6.08
C HIS A 126 -13.12 -3.87 6.30
N ALA A 127 -13.43 -5.06 6.83
CA ALA A 127 -14.80 -5.47 7.11
C ALA A 127 -15.39 -4.79 8.37
N SER A 128 -14.55 -4.24 9.23
CA SER A 128 -14.93 -3.55 10.46
C SER A 128 -14.10 -2.28 10.66
N LEU A 129 -14.68 -1.31 11.38
CA LEU A 129 -13.97 -0.12 11.84
C LEU A 129 -12.93 -0.44 12.92
N THR A 130 -13.02 -1.58 13.62
CA THR A 130 -12.11 -1.95 14.71
C THR A 130 -10.63 -1.94 14.30
N THR A 131 -10.30 -2.53 13.13
CA THR A 131 -8.91 -2.53 12.61
C THR A 131 -8.47 -1.14 12.14
N THR A 132 -9.41 -0.28 11.74
CA THR A 132 -9.14 1.08 11.25
C THR A 132 -8.97 2.07 12.41
N SER A 133 -9.65 1.81 13.54
CA SER A 133 -9.53 2.59 14.79
C SER A 133 -8.13 2.51 15.40
N LEU A 134 -7.35 1.46 15.09
CA LEU A 134 -5.95 1.35 15.49
C LEU A 134 -5.10 2.53 14.98
N TYR A 135 -5.44 3.12 13.83
CA TYR A 135 -4.70 4.27 13.30
C TYR A 135 -4.98 5.56 14.09
N GLN A 136 -6.15 5.73 14.70
CA GLN A 136 -6.41 6.88 15.60
C GLN A 136 -5.58 6.79 16.88
N HIS A 137 -5.49 5.59 17.45
CA HIS A 137 -4.69 5.40 18.67
C HIS A 137 -3.19 5.61 18.42
N ALA A 138 -2.69 5.29 17.22
CA ALA A 138 -1.30 5.58 16.86
C ALA A 138 -1.01 7.10 16.79
N ASP A 139 -1.95 7.89 16.27
CA ASP A 139 -1.88 9.36 16.23
C ASP A 139 -1.96 9.96 17.65
N ASP A 140 -2.84 9.44 18.51
CA ASP A 140 -2.93 9.86 19.91
C ASP A 140 -1.66 9.52 20.72
N ASP A 141 -1.09 8.32 20.52
CA ASP A 141 0.19 7.92 21.11
C ASP A 141 1.34 8.81 20.62
N GLN A 142 1.34 9.19 19.33
CA GLN A 142 2.31 10.14 18.79
C GLN A 142 2.15 11.53 19.40
N ARG A 143 0.92 12.06 19.46
CA ARG A 143 0.62 13.34 20.12
C ARG A 143 1.08 13.35 21.57
N HIS A 144 0.83 12.26 22.30
CA HIS A 144 1.27 12.13 23.68
C HIS A 144 2.80 12.14 23.79
N ARG A 145 3.51 11.35 22.98
CA ARG A 145 4.99 11.36 22.96
C ARG A 145 5.56 12.74 22.61
N GLU A 146 5.02 13.41 21.60
CA GLU A 146 5.46 14.76 21.23
C GLU A 146 5.20 15.78 22.34
N THR A 147 4.11 15.63 23.08
CA THR A 147 3.82 16.46 24.25
C THR A 147 4.83 16.19 25.35
N GLU A 148 5.12 14.94 25.70
CA GLU A 148 6.14 14.58 26.70
C GLU A 148 7.55 15.07 26.32
N GLU A 149 7.93 14.98 25.04
CA GLU A 149 9.23 15.42 24.55
C GLU A 149 9.38 16.95 24.51
N LYS A 150 8.32 17.69 24.18
CA LYS A 150 8.36 19.15 23.98
C LYS A 150 7.85 19.96 25.19
N HIS A 151 6.99 19.37 26.02
CA HIS A 151 6.50 19.92 27.28
C HIS A 151 7.19 19.26 28.48
N ARG A 152 8.52 19.18 28.46
CA ARG A 152 9.26 19.01 29.72
C ARG A 152 9.19 20.32 30.51
N ILE A 153 8.32 20.37 31.49
CA ILE A 153 8.36 21.43 32.51
C ILE A 153 9.58 21.12 33.38
N ASP A 154 10.70 21.78 33.09
CA ASP A 154 11.86 21.78 33.99
C ASP A 154 11.50 22.67 35.19
N TRP A 155 11.33 22.05 36.37
CA TRP A 155 11.26 22.71 37.67
C TRP A 155 12.62 22.66 38.37
#